data_AF-A0A0B7FXZ7-F1
#
_entry.id   AF-A0A0B7FXZ7-F1
#
_cell.length_a   1.000
_cell.length_b   1.000
_cell.length_c   1.000
_cell.angle_alpha   90.00
_cell.angle_beta   90.00
_cell.angle_gamma   90.00
#
_symmetry.space_group_name_H-M   'P 1'
#
loop_
_entity.id
_entity.type
_entity.pdbx_description
1 polymer ?
#
loop_
_entity_poly.entity_id
_entity_poly.type
_entity_poly.pdbx_seq_one_letter_code
_entity_poly.pdbx_strand_id
1 'polypeptide(L)'
;MLSNYKVYDDGGKQLATQPSPLTASNLDSVVGKGASTWLTVSDTNAAYLTGSNPSTNKVPVYTFIVPKEGGIVDLFYWIFFPYNLGKDIIALGRVGNHIGDWERMTVRTLNGVAISADYNAHSSGNGAGIRPWNDVLKPSGEDRPLGYVASGSHGVWPGPGSWVYEDIIIYQLKDETRDGGPTWNAKDNIYPIEYLSSAAYSGDQAWINFQGAWGNKGQTNCWWYAIVKTCPLSNGPGGPYRQDVLTAAFAKVSGSGMLSKYSDMGGPLSQTLAPLSTNSSTSFYKLRLDESVLPLTSVAGFSRLVVEQACLEYRPSTNTTLLSSTYGYSKLNSGENRVYSVTVPRCSSNSSHVDSYRVGLCTGEDNSLCSWAGYRQLRTYLIGKQGVTNGTTVNLNMDHDNWRWD
;
A
#
# COMPACT_ATOMS: atom_id res chain seq x y z
N MET A 1 -4.34 22.97 -13.74
CA MET A 1 -5.51 22.07 -13.61
C MET A 1 -6.42 22.49 -12.46
N LEU A 2 -5.90 22.70 -11.24
CA LEU A 2 -6.70 23.08 -10.05
C LEU A 2 -7.63 24.29 -10.23
N SER A 3 -7.27 25.25 -11.09
CA SER A 3 -8.12 26.41 -11.42
C SER A 3 -9.52 26.04 -11.92
N ASN A 4 -9.67 24.86 -12.55
CA ASN A 4 -10.93 24.36 -13.08
C ASN A 4 -11.78 23.65 -12.01
N TYR A 5 -11.18 23.31 -10.87
CA TYR A 5 -11.86 22.60 -9.79
C TYR A 5 -12.53 23.57 -8.82
N LYS A 6 -13.50 23.04 -8.09
CA LYS A 6 -14.18 23.66 -6.95
C LYS A 6 -14.38 22.61 -5.86
N VAL A 7 -14.51 23.06 -4.63
CA VAL A 7 -14.81 22.22 -3.47
C VAL A 7 -16.30 22.24 -3.20
N TYR A 8 -16.87 21.05 -3.01
CA TYR A 8 -18.29 20.82 -2.73
C TYR A 8 -18.45 20.12 -1.38
N ASP A 9 -19.55 20.42 -0.69
CA ASP A 9 -19.96 19.70 0.51
C ASP A 9 -20.63 18.35 0.18
N ASP A 10 -21.03 17.63 1.23
CA ASP A 10 -21.71 16.35 1.13
C ASP A 10 -23.09 16.40 0.48
N GLY A 11 -23.72 17.58 0.41
CA GLY A 11 -24.98 17.82 -0.29
C GLY A 11 -24.78 18.14 -1.77
N GLY A 12 -23.55 18.16 -2.27
CA GLY A 12 -23.23 18.54 -3.65
C GLY A 12 -23.34 20.04 -3.89
N LYS A 13 -23.35 20.86 -2.83
CA LYS A 13 -23.33 22.31 -2.95
C LYS A 13 -21.90 22.81 -2.90
N GLN A 14 -21.54 23.70 -3.83
CA GLN A 14 -20.23 24.34 -3.83
C GLN A 14 -20.04 25.13 -2.53
N LEU A 15 -18.88 24.95 -1.87
CA LEU A 15 -18.55 25.71 -0.67
C LEU A 15 -18.41 27.21 -0.99
N ALA A 16 -19.08 28.05 -0.20
CA ALA A 16 -19.05 29.50 -0.39
C ALA A 16 -17.70 30.11 0.00
N THR A 17 -17.05 29.57 1.04
CA THR A 17 -15.76 30.04 1.58
C THR A 17 -14.64 29.09 1.13
N GLN A 18 -14.18 29.27 -0.10
CA GLN A 18 -12.99 28.59 -0.64
C GLN A 18 -12.13 29.60 -1.43
N PRO A 19 -10.81 29.40 -1.53
CA PRO A 19 -9.98 30.21 -2.42
C PRO A 19 -10.46 30.11 -3.88
N SER A 20 -10.42 31.22 -4.60
CA SER A 20 -10.81 31.26 -6.02
C SER A 20 -9.87 32.20 -6.79
N PRO A 21 -9.08 31.69 -7.75
CA PRO A 21 -8.97 30.28 -8.14
C PRO A 21 -8.29 29.40 -7.07
N LEU A 22 -8.58 28.10 -7.10
CA LEU A 22 -7.79 27.12 -6.36
C LEU A 22 -6.42 26.95 -7.03
N THR A 23 -5.39 26.91 -6.20
CA THR A 23 -3.98 26.78 -6.59
C THR A 23 -3.27 25.79 -5.68
N ALA A 24 -2.07 25.38 -6.08
CA ALA A 24 -1.25 24.47 -5.27
C ALA A 24 -0.90 25.05 -3.89
N SER A 25 -0.82 26.38 -3.77
CA SER A 25 -0.41 27.07 -2.54
C SER A 25 -1.56 27.52 -1.64
N ASN A 26 -2.81 27.42 -2.10
CA ASN A 26 -3.99 27.75 -1.31
C ASN A 26 -4.96 26.56 -1.09
N LEU A 27 -4.65 25.40 -1.67
CA LEU A 27 -5.26 24.08 -1.45
C LEU A 27 -5.88 23.90 -0.05
N ASP A 28 -4.98 23.95 0.91
CA ASP A 28 -5.23 23.62 2.31
C ASP A 28 -5.88 24.74 3.12
N SER A 29 -6.08 25.92 2.52
CA SER A 29 -6.80 27.03 3.13
C SER A 29 -8.33 26.86 3.02
N VAL A 30 -8.80 25.83 2.32
CA VAL A 30 -10.20 25.38 2.40
C VAL A 30 -10.52 25.03 3.86
N VAL A 31 -11.69 25.43 4.34
CA VAL A 31 -12.12 25.22 5.74
C VAL A 31 -11.90 23.76 6.15
N GLY A 32 -11.28 23.55 7.32
CA GLY A 32 -10.93 22.21 7.82
C GLY A 32 -9.94 21.45 6.92
N LYS A 33 -9.12 22.16 6.13
CA LYS A 33 -8.27 21.58 5.07
C LYS A 33 -9.05 20.74 4.05
N GLY A 34 -10.36 20.98 3.91
CA GLY A 34 -11.23 20.21 3.04
C GLY A 34 -11.69 18.85 3.60
N ALA A 35 -11.48 18.54 4.88
CA ALA A 35 -12.04 17.33 5.47
C ALA A 35 -13.56 17.20 5.21
N SER A 36 -14.02 16.02 4.80
CA SER A 36 -15.42 15.74 4.41
C SER A 36 -15.94 16.59 3.23
N THR A 37 -15.07 16.91 2.26
CA THR A 37 -15.44 17.66 1.05
C THR A 37 -14.95 16.97 -0.22
N TRP A 38 -15.44 17.44 -1.37
CA TRP A 38 -15.24 16.85 -2.70
C TRP A 38 -14.62 17.87 -3.66
N LEU A 39 -13.37 17.66 -4.08
CA LEU A 39 -12.67 18.48 -5.06
C LEU A 39 -13.02 18.00 -6.48
N THR A 40 -14.01 18.62 -7.10
CA THR A 40 -14.52 18.18 -8.41
C THR A 40 -14.75 19.36 -9.36
N VAL A 41 -15.26 19.05 -10.55
CA VAL A 41 -15.56 20.00 -11.62
C VAL A 41 -17.05 19.99 -11.93
N SER A 42 -17.57 21.12 -12.42
CA SER A 42 -18.97 21.23 -12.83
C SER A 42 -19.25 20.61 -14.20
N ASP A 43 -18.26 20.64 -15.10
CA ASP A 43 -18.35 20.03 -16.43
C ASP A 43 -17.49 18.75 -16.48
N THR A 44 -18.16 17.60 -16.35
CA THR A 44 -17.50 16.28 -16.40
C THR A 44 -17.14 15.84 -17.83
N ASN A 45 -17.50 16.62 -18.86
CA ASN A 45 -17.14 16.36 -20.25
C ASN A 45 -15.99 17.26 -20.73
N ALA A 46 -15.45 18.09 -19.84
CA ALA A 46 -14.41 19.03 -20.20
C ALA A 46 -13.16 18.31 -20.72
N ALA A 47 -12.60 18.77 -21.84
CA ALA A 47 -11.50 18.11 -22.53
C ALA A 47 -10.25 17.91 -21.66
N TYR A 48 -9.99 18.79 -20.67
CA TYR A 48 -8.85 18.65 -19.76
C TYR A 48 -8.92 17.40 -18.88
N LEU A 49 -10.10 16.77 -18.73
CA LEU A 49 -10.27 15.52 -18.00
C LEU A 49 -9.66 14.32 -18.73
N THR A 50 -9.39 14.44 -20.04
CA THR A 50 -8.65 13.41 -20.80
C THR A 50 -7.15 13.38 -20.47
N GLY A 51 -6.66 14.37 -19.70
CA GLY A 51 -5.26 14.46 -19.30
C GLY A 51 -4.33 14.90 -20.43
N SER A 52 -3.03 14.74 -20.17
CA SER A 52 -1.97 15.07 -21.13
C SER A 52 -1.17 13.82 -21.43
N ASN A 53 -0.82 13.60 -22.69
CA ASN A 53 -0.01 12.44 -23.09
C ASN A 53 1.41 12.59 -22.51
N PRO A 54 1.84 11.73 -21.57
CA PRO A 54 3.13 11.89 -20.90
C PRO A 54 4.33 11.57 -21.80
N SER A 55 4.13 10.94 -22.96
CA SER A 55 5.21 10.70 -23.93
C SER A 55 5.60 11.95 -24.71
N THR A 56 4.78 12.99 -24.69
CA THR A 56 5.00 14.24 -25.44
C THR A 56 4.92 15.49 -24.56
N ASN A 57 4.51 15.34 -23.30
CA ASN A 57 4.35 16.44 -22.34
C ASN A 57 5.12 16.15 -21.06
N LYS A 58 5.65 17.19 -20.42
CA LYS A 58 6.30 17.09 -19.11
C LYS A 58 5.26 16.98 -17.99
N VAL A 59 4.61 15.82 -17.86
CA VAL A 59 3.63 15.58 -16.80
C VAL A 59 4.34 15.15 -15.51
N PRO A 60 4.12 15.84 -14.38
CA PRO A 60 4.89 15.60 -13.16
C PRO A 60 4.55 14.26 -12.49
N VAL A 61 5.58 13.59 -11.96
CA VAL A 61 5.43 12.48 -11.01
C VAL A 61 5.84 12.95 -9.62
N TYR A 62 4.89 12.92 -8.69
CA TYR A 62 5.08 13.44 -7.34
C TYR A 62 5.79 12.38 -6.50
N THR A 63 7.03 12.64 -6.10
CA THR A 63 7.90 11.63 -5.51
C THR A 63 8.18 11.95 -4.05
N PHE A 64 7.55 11.21 -3.14
CA PHE A 64 7.88 11.31 -1.71
C PHE A 64 9.14 10.50 -1.42
N ILE A 65 10.12 11.15 -0.79
CA ILE A 65 11.39 10.54 -0.41
C ILE A 65 11.35 10.27 1.09
N VAL A 66 11.27 9.00 1.48
CA VAL A 66 11.07 8.58 2.87
C VAL A 66 12.31 7.83 3.37
N PRO A 67 13.29 8.52 3.96
CA PRO A 67 14.44 7.87 4.58
C PRO A 67 14.04 7.17 5.89
N LYS A 68 14.68 6.02 6.17
CA LYS A 68 14.51 5.23 7.40
C LYS A 68 15.86 4.75 7.93
N GLU A 69 15.83 4.12 9.10
CA GLU A 69 17.01 3.53 9.71
C GLU A 69 17.65 2.42 8.85
N GLY A 70 18.94 2.18 9.02
CA GLY A 70 19.65 1.09 8.33
C GLY A 70 19.91 1.36 6.84
N GLY A 71 19.84 2.61 6.41
CA GLY A 71 20.11 3.02 5.03
C GLY A 71 18.96 2.76 4.05
N ILE A 72 17.76 2.53 4.57
CA ILE A 72 16.57 2.31 3.75
C ILE A 72 16.01 3.65 3.28
N VAL A 73 15.61 3.73 2.01
CA VAL A 73 14.83 4.85 1.49
C VAL A 73 13.70 4.29 0.64
N ASP A 74 12.46 4.61 1.00
CA ASP A 74 11.29 4.36 0.16
C ASP A 74 10.99 5.59 -0.69
N LEU A 75 10.84 5.38 -1.99
CA LEU A 75 10.50 6.39 -2.99
C LEU A 75 9.08 6.11 -3.48
N PHE A 76 8.10 6.92 -3.05
CA PHE A 76 6.71 6.78 -3.48
C PHE A 76 6.48 7.66 -4.71
N TYR A 77 6.29 7.03 -5.85
CA TYR A 77 5.94 7.69 -7.10
C TYR A 77 4.43 7.77 -7.23
N TRP A 78 3.89 8.97 -7.02
CA TRP A 78 2.47 9.26 -7.14
C TRP A 78 2.14 9.90 -8.47
N ILE A 79 1.05 9.40 -9.04
CA ILE A 79 0.60 9.73 -10.37
C ILE A 79 -0.86 10.15 -10.26
N PHE A 80 -1.17 11.33 -10.81
CA PHE A 80 -2.54 11.84 -10.83
C PHE A 80 -3.15 11.73 -12.22
N PHE A 81 -4.32 11.13 -12.31
CA PHE A 81 -5.14 11.10 -13.51
C PHE A 81 -6.36 12.00 -13.30
N PRO A 82 -6.68 12.93 -14.22
CA PRO A 82 -7.81 13.85 -14.03
C PRO A 82 -9.19 13.17 -13.98
N TYR A 83 -9.29 11.96 -14.51
CA TYR A 83 -10.53 11.20 -14.60
C TYR A 83 -10.23 9.71 -14.55
N ASN A 84 -11.00 8.98 -13.75
CA ASN A 84 -11.04 7.52 -13.71
C ASN A 84 -12.21 7.00 -14.53
N LEU A 85 -11.89 6.24 -15.58
CA LEU A 85 -12.86 5.59 -16.42
C LEU A 85 -13.05 4.15 -15.93
N GLY A 86 -14.19 3.90 -15.30
CA GLY A 86 -14.51 2.64 -14.63
C GLY A 86 -14.66 1.43 -15.55
N LYS A 87 -15.21 0.33 -15.02
CA LYS A 87 -15.31 -0.97 -15.72
C LYS A 87 -16.69 -1.23 -16.29
N ASP A 88 -16.74 -1.83 -17.48
CA ASP A 88 -17.99 -2.33 -18.06
C ASP A 88 -18.31 -3.71 -17.48
N ILE A 89 -19.47 -3.81 -16.82
CA ILE A 89 -20.06 -5.07 -16.38
C ILE A 89 -21.27 -5.32 -17.26
N ILE A 90 -21.29 -6.45 -17.97
CA ILE A 90 -22.32 -6.76 -19.00
C ILE A 90 -23.75 -6.53 -18.50
N ALA A 91 -24.05 -6.87 -17.26
CA ALA A 91 -25.40 -6.74 -16.68
C ALA A 91 -25.70 -5.37 -16.05
N LEU A 92 -24.68 -4.59 -15.69
CA LEU A 92 -24.83 -3.35 -14.89
C LEU A 92 -24.39 -2.09 -15.64
N GLY A 93 -23.77 -2.24 -16.80
CA GLY A 93 -23.11 -1.15 -17.54
C GLY A 93 -21.80 -0.73 -16.89
N ARG A 94 -21.40 0.51 -17.15
CA ARG A 94 -20.18 1.11 -16.61
C ARG A 94 -20.32 1.39 -15.12
N VAL A 95 -19.36 0.94 -14.31
CA VAL A 95 -19.29 1.21 -12.86
C VAL A 95 -17.94 1.78 -12.46
N GLY A 96 -17.92 2.67 -11.46
CA GLY A 96 -16.68 3.16 -10.85
C GLY A 96 -16.09 4.42 -11.48
N ASN A 97 -16.84 5.18 -12.28
CA ASN A 97 -16.32 6.45 -12.80
C ASN A 97 -16.14 7.46 -11.66
N HIS A 98 -15.05 8.24 -11.70
CA HIS A 98 -14.89 9.41 -10.83
C HIS A 98 -13.94 10.44 -11.44
N ILE A 99 -14.14 11.71 -11.10
CA ILE A 99 -13.17 12.78 -11.34
C ILE A 99 -11.98 12.56 -10.42
N GLY A 100 -10.76 12.76 -10.93
CA GLY A 100 -9.53 12.68 -10.17
C GLY A 100 -9.20 11.26 -9.71
N ASP A 101 -7.94 10.88 -9.84
CA ASP A 101 -7.49 9.57 -9.43
C ASP A 101 -6.01 9.61 -9.05
N TRP A 102 -5.67 9.01 -7.91
CA TRP A 102 -4.32 9.04 -7.36
C TRP A 102 -3.81 7.62 -7.18
N GLU A 103 -2.85 7.28 -8.01
CA GLU A 103 -2.24 5.96 -8.05
C GLU A 103 -0.76 6.03 -7.69
N ARG A 104 -0.19 4.91 -7.23
CA ARG A 104 1.21 4.88 -6.83
C ARG A 104 1.96 3.60 -7.13
N MET A 105 3.27 3.75 -7.25
CA MET A 105 4.24 2.68 -7.08
C MET A 105 5.34 3.12 -6.14
N THR A 106 5.97 2.18 -5.44
CA THR A 106 7.05 2.47 -4.49
C THR A 106 8.31 1.74 -4.93
N VAL A 107 9.47 2.39 -4.86
CA VAL A 107 10.77 1.71 -4.95
C VAL A 107 11.46 1.81 -3.61
N ARG A 108 11.94 0.68 -3.09
CA ARG A 108 12.76 0.65 -1.88
C ARG A 108 14.22 0.48 -2.26
N THR A 109 15.07 1.29 -1.63
CA THR A 109 16.53 1.16 -1.72
C THR A 109 17.13 0.82 -0.36
N LEU A 110 18.27 0.14 -0.39
CA LEU A 110 19.16 -0.10 0.75
C LEU A 110 20.54 0.46 0.39
N ASN A 111 21.00 1.46 1.14
CA ASN A 111 22.27 2.15 0.91
C ASN A 111 22.40 2.65 -0.55
N GLY A 112 21.29 3.17 -1.11
CA GLY A 112 21.24 3.70 -2.48
C GLY A 112 21.05 2.63 -3.58
N VAL A 113 21.00 1.34 -3.24
CA VAL A 113 20.76 0.26 -4.20
C VAL A 113 19.32 -0.21 -4.12
N ALA A 114 18.60 -0.26 -5.24
CA ALA A 114 17.22 -0.72 -5.28
C ALA A 114 17.12 -2.22 -4.93
N ILE A 115 16.19 -2.58 -4.04
CA ILE A 115 16.00 -3.95 -3.54
C ILE A 115 14.59 -4.49 -3.79
N SER A 116 13.61 -3.62 -4.00
CA SER A 116 12.24 -4.01 -4.35
C SER A 116 11.45 -2.88 -5.00
N ALA A 117 10.37 -3.26 -5.67
CA ALA A 117 9.32 -2.34 -6.09
C ALA A 117 7.96 -2.85 -5.63
N ASP A 118 7.08 -1.96 -5.23
CA ASP A 118 5.73 -2.24 -4.75
C ASP A 118 4.70 -1.56 -5.65
N TYR A 119 3.83 -2.38 -6.23
CA TYR A 119 2.84 -2.00 -7.23
C TYR A 119 1.47 -1.91 -6.57
N ASN A 120 0.94 -0.70 -6.40
CA ASN A 120 -0.32 -0.52 -5.69
C ASN A 120 -1.41 -0.37 -6.74
N ALA A 121 -2.21 -1.42 -6.88
CA ALA A 121 -3.42 -1.41 -7.68
C ALA A 121 -4.56 -1.90 -6.79
N HIS A 122 -5.60 -1.06 -6.65
CA HIS A 122 -6.78 -1.32 -5.81
C HIS A 122 -6.40 -1.70 -4.37
N SER A 123 -7.24 -2.48 -3.68
CA SER A 123 -6.97 -3.08 -2.37
C SER A 123 -5.97 -4.26 -2.42
N SER A 124 -5.07 -4.27 -3.41
CA SER A 124 -4.01 -5.27 -3.65
C SER A 124 -4.47 -6.70 -3.94
N GLY A 125 -5.21 -6.87 -5.05
CA GLY A 125 -5.68 -8.16 -5.58
C GLY A 125 -4.57 -9.13 -6.05
N ASN A 126 -4.96 -10.24 -6.68
CA ASN A 126 -4.08 -11.33 -7.13
C ASN A 126 -3.08 -10.88 -8.22
N GLY A 127 -2.00 -10.21 -7.84
CA GLY A 127 -0.93 -9.77 -8.73
C GLY A 127 -0.20 -8.50 -8.31
N ALA A 128 -0.90 -7.57 -7.65
CA ALA A 128 -0.36 -6.32 -7.12
C ALA A 128 0.50 -6.56 -5.86
N GLY A 129 1.30 -5.58 -5.45
CA GLY A 129 2.13 -5.59 -4.23
C GLY A 129 3.63 -5.66 -4.49
N ILE A 130 4.40 -5.91 -3.44
CA ILE A 130 5.87 -5.90 -3.45
C ILE A 130 6.51 -7.04 -4.26
N ARG A 131 7.58 -6.73 -5.01
CA ARG A 131 8.37 -7.66 -5.83
C ARG A 131 9.87 -7.47 -5.55
N PRO A 132 10.67 -8.55 -5.46
CA PRO A 132 12.12 -8.42 -5.42
C PRO A 132 12.63 -7.67 -6.64
N TRP A 133 13.67 -6.85 -6.49
CA TRP A 133 14.19 -6.04 -7.61
C TRP A 133 14.56 -6.87 -8.85
N ASN A 134 15.02 -8.10 -8.66
CA ASN A 134 15.37 -9.00 -9.76
C ASN A 134 14.16 -9.47 -10.59
N ASP A 135 12.96 -9.44 -10.01
CA ASP A 135 11.70 -9.81 -10.68
C ASP A 135 11.01 -8.62 -11.35
N VAL A 136 11.46 -7.40 -11.02
CA VAL A 136 10.89 -6.17 -11.57
C VAL A 136 11.30 -6.02 -13.04
N LEU A 137 10.30 -5.86 -13.90
CA LEU A 137 10.50 -5.53 -15.31
C LEU A 137 11.14 -4.15 -15.45
N LYS A 138 12.08 -4.03 -16.39
CA LYS A 138 12.88 -2.81 -16.62
C LYS A 138 12.97 -2.51 -18.12
N PRO A 139 13.10 -1.24 -18.52
CA PRO A 139 13.44 -0.91 -19.89
C PRO A 139 14.82 -1.49 -20.25
N SER A 140 15.02 -1.82 -21.53
CA SER A 140 16.30 -2.33 -22.01
C SER A 140 17.45 -1.37 -21.70
N GLY A 141 18.52 -1.88 -21.10
CA GLY A 141 19.71 -1.09 -20.74
C GLY A 141 19.54 -0.16 -19.54
N GLU A 142 18.42 -0.21 -18.82
CA GLU A 142 18.18 0.64 -17.65
C GLU A 142 17.94 -0.16 -16.37
N ASP A 143 18.47 0.35 -15.25
CA ASP A 143 18.20 -0.18 -13.92
C ASP A 143 17.13 0.66 -13.20
N ARG A 144 15.92 0.71 -13.78
CA ARG A 144 14.74 1.38 -13.21
C ARG A 144 13.49 0.54 -13.47
N PRO A 145 12.46 0.64 -12.61
CA PRO A 145 11.30 -0.22 -12.73
C PRO A 145 10.38 0.28 -13.85
N LEU A 146 9.61 -0.65 -14.43
CA LEU A 146 8.41 -0.35 -15.19
C LEU A 146 7.18 -0.56 -14.31
N GLY A 147 6.22 0.35 -14.41
CA GLY A 147 4.85 0.19 -13.90
C GLY A 147 3.86 0.26 -15.06
N TYR A 148 2.98 -0.74 -15.14
CA TYR A 148 1.99 -0.83 -16.21
C TYR A 148 0.65 -0.30 -15.69
N VAL A 149 0.25 0.87 -16.18
CA VAL A 149 -0.99 1.54 -15.78
C VAL A 149 -2.18 0.89 -16.48
N ALA A 150 -3.19 0.48 -15.72
CA ALA A 150 -4.39 -0.12 -16.26
C ALA A 150 -5.20 0.88 -17.10
N SER A 151 -5.79 0.41 -18.19
CA SER A 151 -6.66 1.23 -19.03
C SER A 151 -7.91 1.65 -18.24
N GLY A 152 -8.07 2.96 -18.07
CA GLY A 152 -9.24 3.61 -17.47
C GLY A 152 -9.24 3.66 -15.94
N SER A 153 -8.93 2.55 -15.28
CA SER A 153 -8.91 2.45 -13.80
C SER A 153 -7.57 2.82 -13.15
N HIS A 154 -6.53 3.00 -13.97
CA HIS A 154 -5.19 3.45 -13.61
C HIS A 154 -4.36 2.66 -12.59
N GLY A 155 -4.89 1.59 -12.01
CA GLY A 155 -4.13 0.69 -11.14
C GLY A 155 -2.77 0.34 -11.74
N VAL A 156 -1.71 0.44 -10.94
CA VAL A 156 -0.33 0.23 -11.41
C VAL A 156 0.12 -1.20 -11.13
N TRP A 157 0.40 -1.95 -12.20
CA TRP A 157 0.70 -3.38 -12.15
C TRP A 157 2.15 -3.71 -12.53
N PRO A 158 2.67 -4.88 -12.10
CA PRO A 158 4.07 -5.26 -12.33
C PRO A 158 4.38 -5.71 -13.77
N GLY A 159 3.36 -5.86 -14.62
CA GLY A 159 3.52 -6.36 -15.98
C GLY A 159 2.27 -6.19 -16.83
N PRO A 160 2.35 -6.46 -18.14
CA PRO A 160 1.20 -6.52 -19.02
C PRO A 160 0.34 -7.75 -18.71
N GLY A 161 -0.97 -7.65 -18.93
CA GLY A 161 -1.91 -8.74 -18.68
C GLY A 161 -3.28 -8.27 -18.19
N SER A 162 -4.10 -9.27 -17.87
CA SER A 162 -5.44 -9.12 -17.28
C SER A 162 -5.35 -9.48 -15.80
N TRP A 163 -5.65 -8.53 -14.93
CA TRP A 163 -5.45 -8.61 -13.49
C TRP A 163 -6.78 -8.56 -12.75
N VAL A 164 -7.19 -9.67 -12.14
CA VAL A 164 -8.41 -9.70 -11.31
C VAL A 164 -8.11 -9.01 -9.97
N TYR A 165 -8.87 -7.96 -9.66
CA TYR A 165 -8.76 -7.27 -8.38
C TYR A 165 -9.98 -7.46 -7.47
N GLU A 166 -11.12 -7.88 -8.03
CA GLU A 166 -12.31 -8.19 -7.23
C GLU A 166 -13.07 -9.36 -7.87
N ASP A 167 -13.35 -10.39 -7.06
CA ASP A 167 -14.23 -11.50 -7.42
C ASP A 167 -15.64 -11.21 -6.91
N ILE A 168 -16.56 -10.95 -7.84
CA ILE A 168 -17.99 -10.82 -7.55
C ILE A 168 -18.64 -12.14 -7.97
N ILE A 169 -19.63 -12.62 -7.22
CA ILE A 169 -20.28 -13.95 -7.37
C ILE A 169 -20.55 -14.33 -8.84
N ILE A 170 -20.91 -13.37 -9.69
CA ILE A 170 -21.26 -13.57 -11.09
C ILE A 170 -20.28 -12.93 -12.10
N TYR A 171 -19.23 -12.24 -11.64
CA TYR A 171 -18.31 -11.51 -12.52
C TYR A 171 -16.97 -11.17 -11.84
N GLN A 172 -15.88 -11.07 -12.60
CA GLN A 172 -14.59 -10.62 -12.07
C GLN A 172 -14.30 -9.20 -12.55
N LEU A 173 -14.00 -8.27 -11.64
CA LEU A 173 -13.47 -6.98 -12.05
C LEU A 173 -11.99 -7.12 -12.36
N LYS A 174 -11.62 -6.66 -13.56
CA LYS A 174 -10.28 -6.82 -14.10
C LYS A 174 -9.68 -5.51 -14.56
N ASP A 175 -8.39 -5.39 -14.33
CA ASP A 175 -7.54 -4.40 -14.96
C ASP A 175 -6.82 -4.99 -16.17
N GLU A 176 -6.81 -4.22 -17.25
CA GLU A 176 -6.12 -4.59 -18.47
C GLU A 176 -4.93 -3.67 -18.66
N THR A 177 -3.75 -4.27 -18.80
CA THR A 177 -2.48 -3.59 -19.00
C THR A 177 -1.79 -4.17 -20.23
N ARG A 178 -1.08 -3.32 -20.99
CA ARG A 178 -0.42 -3.73 -22.24
C ARG A 178 0.93 -3.05 -22.38
N ASP A 179 1.81 -3.69 -23.15
CA ASP A 179 3.06 -3.09 -23.60
C ASP A 179 2.86 -2.26 -24.87
N GLY A 180 3.80 -1.36 -25.17
CA GLY A 180 3.79 -0.52 -26.38
C GLY A 180 2.85 0.68 -26.35
N GLY A 181 2.26 0.99 -25.19
CA GLY A 181 1.48 2.22 -24.99
C GLY A 181 2.34 3.47 -24.74
N PRO A 182 1.71 4.64 -24.51
CA PRO A 182 2.41 5.84 -24.08
C PRO A 182 3.29 5.57 -22.86
N THR A 183 4.58 5.89 -22.96
CA THR A 183 5.52 5.79 -21.84
C THR A 183 5.51 7.08 -21.05
N TRP A 184 5.35 6.97 -19.74
CA TRP A 184 5.57 8.07 -18.79
C TRP A 184 6.93 7.89 -18.14
N ASN A 185 7.93 8.64 -18.61
CA ASN A 185 9.26 8.60 -18.01
C ASN A 185 9.35 9.60 -16.87
N ALA A 186 9.21 9.11 -15.63
CA ALA A 186 9.23 9.94 -14.42
C ALA A 186 10.47 10.86 -14.34
N LYS A 187 11.64 10.42 -14.86
CA LYS A 187 12.89 11.19 -14.87
C LYS A 187 12.77 12.54 -15.56
N ASP A 188 11.85 12.68 -16.51
CA ASP A 188 11.71 13.90 -17.31
C ASP A 188 11.01 15.04 -16.55
N ASN A 189 10.25 14.71 -15.48
CA ASN A 189 9.60 15.69 -14.63
C ASN A 189 9.28 15.11 -13.23
N ILE A 190 10.31 14.92 -12.41
CA ILE A 190 10.14 14.56 -10.99
C ILE A 190 9.73 15.82 -10.20
N TYR A 191 8.65 15.72 -9.44
CA TYR A 191 8.30 16.70 -8.42
C TYR A 191 8.68 16.13 -7.04
N PRO A 192 9.85 16.46 -6.49
CA PRO A 192 10.32 15.88 -5.24
C PRO A 192 9.53 16.45 -4.05
N ILE A 193 9.16 15.57 -3.12
CA ILE A 193 8.49 15.91 -1.88
C ILE A 193 9.29 15.30 -0.74
N GLU A 194 9.82 16.16 0.13
CA GLU A 194 10.48 15.71 1.34
C GLU A 194 9.43 15.17 2.31
N TYR A 195 9.66 13.98 2.83
CA TYR A 195 8.73 13.37 3.76
C TYR A 195 8.69 14.11 5.11
N LEU A 196 7.50 14.56 5.50
CA LEU A 196 7.23 15.15 6.81
C LEU A 196 6.33 14.24 7.65
N SER A 197 6.84 13.78 8.80
CA SER A 197 6.13 12.88 9.72
C SER A 197 4.88 13.49 10.38
N SER A 198 4.81 14.81 10.52
CA SER A 198 3.69 15.54 11.13
C SER A 198 2.92 16.44 10.13
N ALA A 199 3.18 16.26 8.83
CA ALA A 199 2.56 16.88 7.67
C ALA A 199 1.91 18.27 7.88
N ALA A 200 2.76 19.28 7.78
CA ALA A 200 2.38 20.63 7.42
C ALA A 200 3.28 21.09 6.28
N TYR A 201 2.91 20.74 5.04
CA TYR A 201 3.55 21.28 3.84
C TYR A 201 3.15 22.76 3.68
N SER A 202 3.96 23.56 2.99
CA SER A 202 3.68 24.99 2.80
C SER A 202 4.10 25.46 1.41
N GLY A 203 3.81 26.72 1.07
CA GLY A 203 4.11 27.27 -0.25
C GLY A 203 3.45 26.45 -1.36
N ASP A 204 4.17 26.16 -2.43
CA ASP A 204 3.64 25.40 -3.58
C ASP A 204 3.36 23.92 -3.30
N GLN A 205 3.67 23.42 -2.09
CA GLN A 205 3.34 22.07 -1.63
C GLN A 205 2.16 22.03 -0.65
N ALA A 206 1.56 23.18 -0.31
CA ALA A 206 0.45 23.26 0.65
C ALA A 206 -0.75 22.38 0.26
N TRP A 207 -1.00 22.19 -1.04
CA TRP A 207 -2.04 21.30 -1.57
C TRP A 207 -1.97 19.87 -1.05
N ILE A 208 -0.78 19.37 -0.68
CA ILE A 208 -0.63 18.03 -0.12
C ILE A 208 -1.49 17.92 1.15
N ASN A 209 -1.58 18.97 1.96
CA ASN A 209 -2.35 18.95 3.22
C ASN A 209 -3.87 18.87 3.02
N PHE A 210 -4.40 18.88 1.79
CA PHE A 210 -5.83 18.77 1.54
C PHE A 210 -6.36 17.38 1.94
N GLN A 211 -7.33 17.37 2.85
CA GLN A 211 -7.90 16.16 3.48
C GLN A 211 -9.23 15.73 2.87
N GLY A 212 -9.71 16.42 1.83
CA GLY A 212 -10.91 16.04 1.11
C GLY A 212 -10.67 14.94 0.07
N ALA A 213 -11.76 14.48 -0.52
CA ALA A 213 -11.72 13.59 -1.68
C ALA A 213 -11.27 14.37 -2.92
N TRP A 214 -10.33 13.81 -3.66
CA TRP A 214 -9.88 14.29 -4.97
C TRP A 214 -10.81 13.77 -6.05
N GLY A 215 -12.03 14.29 -6.05
CA GLY A 215 -13.06 13.94 -7.01
C GLY A 215 -14.46 14.21 -6.53
N ASN A 216 -15.43 13.73 -7.31
CA ASN A 216 -16.85 13.84 -6.98
C ASN A 216 -17.25 12.88 -5.85
N LYS A 217 -18.39 13.17 -5.24
CA LYS A 217 -19.12 12.21 -4.41
C LYS A 217 -19.73 11.11 -5.28
N GLY A 218 -19.57 9.88 -4.87
CA GLY A 218 -20.15 8.70 -5.49
C GLY A 218 -21.59 8.47 -5.08
N GLN A 219 -22.22 7.52 -5.76
CA GLN A 219 -23.60 7.10 -5.52
C GLN A 219 -23.62 5.74 -4.83
N THR A 220 -24.64 5.51 -4.00
CA THR A 220 -24.87 4.24 -3.30
C THR A 220 -26.31 3.71 -3.49
N ASN A 221 -27.11 4.41 -4.29
CA ASN A 221 -28.54 4.15 -4.49
C ASN A 221 -28.84 3.33 -5.77
N CYS A 222 -27.82 2.82 -6.47
CA CYS A 222 -28.04 1.90 -7.58
C CYS A 222 -28.63 0.57 -7.05
N TRP A 223 -29.57 -0.03 -7.79
CA TRP A 223 -30.35 -1.18 -7.32
C TRP A 223 -29.49 -2.43 -7.00
N TRP A 224 -28.28 -2.50 -7.54
CA TRP A 224 -27.32 -3.59 -7.32
C TRP A 224 -26.31 -3.33 -6.19
N TYR A 225 -26.34 -2.17 -5.52
CA TYR A 225 -25.32 -1.77 -4.53
C TYR A 225 -25.20 -2.74 -3.33
N ALA A 226 -26.26 -3.49 -3.05
CA ALA A 226 -26.25 -4.52 -2.02
C ALA A 226 -25.26 -5.66 -2.34
N ILE A 227 -25.09 -5.99 -3.63
CA ILE A 227 -24.32 -7.13 -4.14
C ILE A 227 -22.95 -6.66 -4.65
N VAL A 228 -22.93 -5.54 -5.35
CA VAL A 228 -21.72 -4.94 -5.93
C VAL A 228 -21.57 -3.56 -5.30
N LYS A 229 -20.55 -3.36 -4.46
CA LYS A 229 -20.35 -2.11 -3.70
C LYS A 229 -19.82 -0.94 -4.55
N THR A 230 -20.25 -0.87 -5.81
CA THR A 230 -19.92 0.22 -6.73
C THR A 230 -21.11 0.54 -7.64
N CYS A 231 -21.38 1.84 -7.83
CA CYS A 231 -22.37 2.36 -8.76
C CYS A 231 -21.67 2.94 -10.01
N PRO A 232 -22.41 3.47 -11.01
CA PRO A 232 -21.79 4.13 -12.17
C PRO A 232 -20.83 5.26 -11.78
N LEU A 233 -21.21 6.04 -10.76
CA LEU A 233 -20.39 7.08 -10.18
C LEU A 233 -19.90 6.66 -8.80
N SER A 234 -18.59 6.65 -8.61
CA SER A 234 -17.94 6.34 -7.32
C SER A 234 -17.29 7.58 -6.73
N ASN A 235 -16.90 7.47 -5.46
CA ASN A 235 -16.16 8.51 -4.77
C ASN A 235 -14.80 8.68 -5.44
N GLY A 236 -14.36 9.93 -5.64
CA GLY A 236 -12.95 10.20 -5.90
C GLY A 236 -12.09 9.75 -4.71
N PRO A 237 -10.84 9.32 -4.94
CA PRO A 237 -9.96 8.85 -3.88
C PRO A 237 -9.49 10.01 -3.00
N GLY A 238 -8.92 9.68 -1.84
CA GLY A 238 -8.13 10.65 -1.07
C GLY A 238 -6.85 11.04 -1.81
N GLY A 239 -6.29 12.20 -1.45
CA GLY A 239 -4.99 12.63 -1.95
C GLY A 239 -3.82 11.84 -1.37
N PRO A 240 -2.57 12.26 -1.62
CA PRO A 240 -1.38 11.64 -1.03
C PRO A 240 -1.22 11.92 0.47
N TYR A 241 -1.96 12.86 1.06
CA TYR A 241 -2.07 13.01 2.52
C TYR A 241 -2.99 11.94 3.07
N ARG A 242 -2.41 10.76 3.29
CA ARG A 242 -3.11 9.63 3.89
C ARG A 242 -2.12 8.71 4.59
N GLN A 243 -2.69 7.81 5.38
CA GLN A 243 -1.98 7.04 6.40
C GLN A 243 -0.80 6.24 5.83
N ASP A 244 -0.93 5.64 4.64
CA ASP A 244 0.14 4.86 4.00
C ASP A 244 1.37 5.71 3.64
N VAL A 245 1.21 7.02 3.40
CA VAL A 245 2.33 7.95 3.24
C VAL A 245 2.78 8.48 4.58
N LEU A 246 1.87 9.04 5.37
CA LEU A 246 2.16 9.74 6.63
C LEU A 246 2.81 8.85 7.70
N THR A 247 2.74 7.53 7.51
CA THR A 247 3.34 6.54 8.39
C THR A 247 4.26 5.59 7.64
N ALA A 248 4.70 5.98 6.45
CA ALA A 248 5.68 5.23 5.68
C ALA A 248 7.00 5.07 6.44
N ALA A 249 7.42 6.07 7.22
CA ALA A 249 8.62 5.99 8.04
C ALA A 249 8.44 5.20 9.35
N PHE A 250 7.19 4.93 9.80
CA PHE A 250 6.92 4.28 11.07
C PHE A 250 5.51 3.65 11.11
N ALA A 251 5.34 2.36 11.46
CA ALA A 251 4.06 1.63 11.33
C ALA A 251 2.95 2.03 12.30
N LYS A 252 1.96 2.86 11.94
CA LYS A 252 0.84 3.17 12.88
C LYS A 252 -0.31 2.19 12.72
N VAL A 253 -0.82 1.67 13.83
CA VAL A 253 -2.02 0.82 13.82
C VAL A 253 -3.20 1.65 13.30
N SER A 254 -3.75 1.28 12.14
CA SER A 254 -5.08 1.76 11.76
C SER A 254 -6.12 0.99 12.56
N GLY A 255 -7.08 1.70 13.14
CA GLY A 255 -8.09 1.14 14.05
C GLY A 255 -8.73 -0.15 13.53
N SER A 256 -8.88 -1.09 14.47
CA SER A 256 -9.58 -2.37 14.35
C SER A 256 -10.95 -2.22 13.68
N GLY A 257 -11.05 -2.64 12.41
CA GLY A 257 -12.32 -3.02 11.82
C GLY A 257 -12.72 -4.38 12.36
N MET A 258 -13.82 -4.44 13.11
CA MET A 258 -14.33 -5.60 13.85
C MET A 258 -14.65 -6.86 13.00
N LEU A 259 -14.33 -6.87 11.70
CA LEU A 259 -14.72 -7.90 10.73
C LEU A 259 -13.56 -8.48 9.88
N SER A 260 -12.35 -7.92 9.90
CA SER A 260 -11.17 -8.64 9.38
C SER A 260 -10.40 -9.23 10.56
N LYS A 261 -10.28 -10.56 10.60
CA LYS A 261 -9.51 -11.28 11.64
C LYS A 261 -8.01 -10.91 11.63
N TYR A 262 -7.59 -10.11 10.66
CA TYR A 262 -6.27 -9.52 10.49
C TYR A 262 -6.46 -8.02 10.29
N SER A 263 -5.86 -7.20 11.14
CA SER A 263 -5.74 -5.78 10.85
C SER A 263 -4.94 -5.65 9.56
N ASP A 264 -5.59 -5.24 8.48
CA ASP A 264 -4.90 -4.79 7.28
C ASP A 264 -4.02 -3.62 7.73
N MET A 265 -2.71 -3.85 7.86
CA MET A 265 -1.81 -2.73 7.94
C MET A 265 -1.93 -2.02 6.59
N GLY A 266 -2.40 -0.78 6.58
CA GLY A 266 -2.42 0.02 5.36
C GLY A 266 -1.01 0.51 5.05
N GLY A 267 -0.55 0.32 3.81
CA GLY A 267 0.64 0.99 3.29
C GLY A 267 1.93 0.16 3.19
N PRO A 268 3.09 0.80 2.92
CA PRO A 268 4.37 0.17 2.53
C PRO A 268 4.97 -0.79 3.57
N LEU A 269 4.43 -0.77 4.79
CA LEU A 269 4.86 -1.61 5.92
C LEU A 269 4.00 -2.87 6.07
N SER A 270 2.88 -2.97 5.36
CA SER A 270 1.92 -4.07 5.46
C SER A 270 2.46 -5.40 5.00
N GLN A 271 3.34 -5.35 4.01
CA GLN A 271 3.99 -6.49 3.40
C GLN A 271 5.50 -6.38 3.55
N THR A 272 6.17 -7.53 3.57
CA THR A 272 7.62 -7.61 3.34
C THR A 272 7.94 -8.81 2.48
N LEU A 273 9.08 -8.75 1.80
CA LEU A 273 9.59 -9.84 0.98
C LEU A 273 10.38 -10.81 1.85
N ALA A 274 10.11 -12.11 1.70
CA ALA A 274 10.97 -13.14 2.28
C ALA A 274 11.19 -14.28 1.28
N PRO A 275 12.45 -14.62 0.95
CA PRO A 275 12.72 -15.80 0.15
C PRO A 275 12.32 -17.08 0.90
N LEU A 276 11.87 -18.09 0.16
CA LEU A 276 11.60 -19.41 0.72
C LEU A 276 12.89 -20.09 1.16
N SER A 277 12.83 -20.79 2.29
CA SER A 277 13.92 -21.64 2.78
C SER A 277 13.66 -23.10 2.39
N THR A 278 14.03 -23.48 1.16
CA THR A 278 13.76 -24.82 0.62
C THR A 278 14.46 -25.90 1.43
N ASN A 279 13.76 -27.01 1.71
CA ASN A 279 14.25 -28.15 2.48
C ASN A 279 14.64 -27.84 3.93
N SER A 280 14.19 -26.71 4.48
CA SER A 280 14.38 -26.39 5.89
C SER A 280 13.22 -26.91 6.74
N SER A 281 13.52 -27.31 7.97
CA SER A 281 12.52 -27.59 9.01
C SER A 281 12.10 -26.34 9.78
N THR A 282 12.74 -25.20 9.51
CA THR A 282 12.53 -23.94 10.23
C THR A 282 12.55 -22.73 9.29
N SER A 283 11.79 -21.71 9.68
CA SER A 283 11.90 -20.36 9.18
C SER A 283 12.89 -19.54 10.01
N PHE A 284 13.50 -18.55 9.38
CA PHE A 284 14.39 -17.60 10.04
C PHE A 284 13.88 -16.17 9.88
N TYR A 285 13.93 -15.41 10.98
CA TYR A 285 13.52 -14.02 11.05
C TYR A 285 14.61 -13.20 11.72
N LYS A 286 15.18 -12.24 10.99
CA LYS A 286 16.02 -11.20 11.57
C LYS A 286 15.23 -9.89 11.56
N LEU A 287 15.10 -9.23 12.69
CA LEU A 287 14.24 -8.06 12.85
C LEU A 287 14.86 -7.02 13.76
N ARG A 288 14.43 -5.78 13.62
CA ARG A 288 14.87 -4.65 14.45
C ARG A 288 13.69 -4.08 15.23
N LEU A 289 13.87 -3.86 16.53
CA LEU A 289 12.93 -3.09 17.34
C LEU A 289 13.17 -1.59 17.16
N ASP A 290 12.11 -0.81 17.15
CA ASP A 290 12.21 0.65 17.17
C ASP A 290 12.76 1.15 18.51
N GLU A 291 13.43 2.30 18.51
CA GLU A 291 13.95 2.91 19.73
C GLU A 291 12.84 3.24 20.73
N SER A 292 11.66 3.60 20.25
CA SER A 292 10.48 3.86 21.09
C SER A 292 10.03 2.66 21.94
N VAL A 293 10.48 1.44 21.60
CA VAL A 293 10.17 0.20 22.33
C VAL A 293 11.11 -0.05 23.50
N LEU A 294 12.29 0.59 23.52
CA LEU A 294 13.28 0.37 24.59
C LEU A 294 12.72 0.63 26.00
N PRO A 295 11.92 1.68 26.26
CA PRO A 295 11.28 1.87 27.55
C PRO A 295 10.34 0.71 27.93
N LEU A 296 9.64 0.10 26.98
CA LEU A 296 8.78 -1.06 27.26
C LEU A 296 9.62 -2.26 27.71
N THR A 297 10.75 -2.49 27.04
CA THR A 297 11.66 -3.60 27.40
C THR A 297 12.30 -3.42 28.78
N SER A 298 12.42 -2.19 29.29
CA SER A 298 12.97 -1.92 30.62
C SER A 298 11.92 -1.87 31.74
N VAL A 299 10.64 -1.64 31.42
CA VAL A 299 9.60 -1.32 32.41
C VAL A 299 8.71 -2.51 32.82
N ALA A 300 8.72 -3.63 32.08
CA ALA A 300 7.68 -4.65 32.27
C ALA A 300 8.19 -6.09 32.29
N GLY A 301 9.28 -6.42 33.00
CA GLY A 301 9.68 -7.81 33.24
C GLY A 301 9.79 -8.69 31.98
N PHE A 302 9.85 -8.08 30.79
CA PHE A 302 9.90 -8.78 29.53
C PHE A 302 11.28 -9.42 29.45
N SER A 303 11.31 -10.71 29.14
CA SER A 303 12.54 -11.50 29.12
C SER A 303 12.89 -11.99 27.72
N ARG A 304 11.90 -11.98 26.82
CA ARG A 304 12.03 -12.55 25.48
C ARG A 304 11.23 -11.79 24.43
N LEU A 305 11.77 -11.84 23.22
CA LEU A 305 11.09 -11.48 21.99
C LEU A 305 10.58 -12.76 21.34
N VAL A 306 9.31 -12.77 20.94
CA VAL A 306 8.64 -13.91 20.31
C VAL A 306 8.22 -13.52 18.90
N VAL A 307 8.41 -14.41 17.94
CA VAL A 307 7.81 -14.32 16.60
C VAL A 307 6.71 -15.34 16.52
N GLU A 308 5.51 -14.88 16.20
CA GLU A 308 4.40 -15.73 15.76
C GLU A 308 4.37 -15.74 14.23
N GLN A 309 4.58 -16.91 13.65
CA GLN A 309 4.40 -17.16 12.22
C GLN A 309 3.01 -17.76 11.98
N ALA A 310 2.18 -17.03 11.25
CA ALA A 310 0.87 -17.50 10.82
C ALA A 310 1.00 -18.33 9.54
N CYS A 311 0.36 -19.50 9.57
CA CYS A 311 0.37 -20.50 8.52
C CYS A 311 -1.05 -20.66 7.97
N LEU A 312 -1.22 -20.40 6.68
CA LEU A 312 -2.49 -20.46 5.96
C LEU A 312 -2.62 -21.78 5.20
N GLU A 313 -3.75 -22.46 5.35
CA GLU A 313 -4.12 -23.66 4.59
C GLU A 313 -5.49 -23.45 3.94
N TYR A 314 -5.55 -23.47 2.61
CA TYR A 314 -6.82 -23.49 1.90
C TYR A 314 -7.24 -24.94 1.62
N ARG A 315 -8.47 -25.30 2.00
CA ARG A 315 -9.04 -26.63 1.79
C ARG A 315 -10.16 -26.56 0.74
N PRO A 316 -9.88 -26.93 -0.52
CA PRO A 316 -10.86 -26.86 -1.59
C PRO A 316 -12.11 -27.71 -1.33
N SER A 317 -11.97 -28.85 -0.66
CA SER A 317 -13.06 -29.78 -0.38
C SER A 317 -14.17 -29.19 0.49
N THR A 318 -13.82 -28.24 1.36
CA THR A 318 -14.74 -27.59 2.30
C THR A 318 -14.93 -26.12 1.99
N ASN A 319 -14.22 -25.59 0.98
CA ASN A 319 -14.11 -24.16 0.71
C ASN A 319 -13.78 -23.36 1.99
N THR A 320 -12.84 -23.86 2.79
CA THR A 320 -12.45 -23.24 4.05
C THR A 320 -10.97 -22.89 4.06
N THR A 321 -10.68 -21.78 4.74
CA THR A 321 -9.32 -21.33 5.01
C THR A 321 -9.04 -21.57 6.49
N LEU A 322 -8.02 -22.35 6.79
CA LEU A 322 -7.55 -22.63 8.14
C LEU A 322 -6.28 -21.84 8.43
N LEU A 323 -6.22 -21.37 9.67
CA LEU A 323 -5.14 -20.56 10.18
C LEU A 323 -4.57 -21.26 11.40
N SER A 324 -3.26 -21.47 11.38
CA SER A 324 -2.49 -22.04 12.47
C SER A 324 -1.27 -21.16 12.74
N SER A 325 -0.67 -21.30 13.91
CA SER A 325 0.49 -20.51 14.30
C SER A 325 1.64 -21.40 14.74
N THR A 326 2.85 -20.96 14.46
CA THR A 326 4.11 -21.53 14.96
C THR A 326 4.90 -20.42 15.62
N TYR A 327 5.69 -20.76 16.65
CA TYR A 327 6.33 -19.76 17.49
C TYR A 327 7.83 -20.02 17.60
N GLY A 328 8.61 -18.95 17.57
CA GLY A 328 10.03 -18.95 17.90
C GLY A 328 10.32 -17.79 18.83
N TYR A 329 11.44 -17.84 19.55
CA TYR A 329 11.82 -16.78 20.47
C TYR A 329 13.32 -16.50 20.44
N SER A 330 13.67 -15.31 20.91
CA SER A 330 15.03 -14.91 21.26
C SER A 330 15.00 -14.26 22.64
N LYS A 331 16.08 -14.41 23.40
CA LYS A 331 16.29 -13.59 24.60
C LYS A 331 16.35 -12.12 24.21
N LEU A 332 15.81 -11.23 25.04
CA LEU A 332 16.01 -9.80 24.85
C LEU A 332 17.48 -9.43 25.03
N ASN A 333 18.00 -8.56 24.16
CA ASN A 333 19.38 -8.11 24.22
C ASN A 333 19.53 -7.15 25.40
N SER A 334 20.71 -7.12 26.01
CA SER A 334 21.10 -6.06 26.95
C SER A 334 21.71 -4.88 26.20
N GLY A 335 21.38 -3.65 26.60
CA GLY A 335 21.94 -2.43 26.02
C GLY A 335 21.24 -1.97 24.72
N GLU A 336 21.97 -1.25 23.86
CA GLU A 336 21.40 -0.57 22.68
C GLU A 336 21.18 -1.48 21.46
N ASN A 337 21.57 -2.77 21.52
CA ASN A 337 21.39 -3.67 20.38
C ASN A 337 19.91 -4.03 20.19
N ARG A 338 19.29 -3.42 19.18
CA ARG A 338 17.87 -3.62 18.84
C ARG A 338 17.60 -4.71 17.80
N VAL A 339 18.62 -5.47 17.38
CA VAL A 339 18.48 -6.49 16.33
C VAL A 339 18.40 -7.89 16.92
N TYR A 340 17.42 -8.66 16.46
CA TYR A 340 17.08 -9.99 16.95
C TYR A 340 17.07 -11.00 15.82
N SER A 341 17.43 -12.24 16.14
CA SER A 341 17.37 -13.38 15.22
C SER A 341 16.54 -14.48 15.87
N VAL A 342 15.49 -14.91 15.18
CA VAL A 342 14.51 -15.85 15.71
C VAL A 342 14.33 -16.97 14.70
N THR A 343 14.42 -18.21 15.18
CA THR A 343 14.12 -19.41 14.40
C THR A 343 12.75 -19.92 14.81
N VAL A 344 11.88 -20.17 13.82
CA VAL A 344 10.50 -20.60 14.03
C VAL A 344 10.29 -21.94 13.33
N PRO A 345 9.60 -22.93 13.92
CA PRO A 345 9.29 -24.18 13.23
C PRO A 345 8.54 -23.95 11.91
N ARG A 346 8.75 -24.84 10.93
CA ARG A 346 7.99 -24.83 9.67
C ARG A 346 6.49 -24.91 9.90
N CYS A 347 5.70 -24.43 8.95
CA CYS A 347 4.27 -24.70 8.92
C CYS A 347 4.00 -26.22 8.87
N SER A 348 3.10 -26.69 9.74
CA SER A 348 2.96 -28.11 10.07
C SER A 348 2.48 -28.99 8.91
N SER A 349 1.57 -28.46 8.07
CA SER A 349 1.03 -29.17 6.93
C SER A 349 1.81 -28.87 5.65
N ASN A 350 1.92 -29.86 4.76
CA ASN A 350 2.47 -29.62 3.42
C ASN A 350 1.50 -28.86 2.51
N SER A 351 0.21 -28.80 2.88
CA SER A 351 -0.80 -27.94 2.24
C SER A 351 -0.82 -26.52 2.80
N SER A 352 -0.12 -26.25 3.91
CA SER A 352 -0.03 -24.92 4.49
C SER A 352 1.22 -24.17 4.07
N HIS A 353 1.15 -22.84 4.11
CA HIS A 353 2.27 -21.97 3.79
C HIS A 353 2.34 -20.81 4.77
N VAL A 354 3.52 -20.21 4.88
CA VAL A 354 3.72 -18.99 5.66
C VAL A 354 2.98 -17.84 4.96
N ASP A 355 2.07 -17.21 5.69
CA ASP A 355 1.25 -16.10 5.18
C ASP A 355 1.69 -14.76 5.78
N SER A 356 1.89 -14.73 7.09
CA SER A 356 2.19 -13.51 7.84
C SER A 356 2.95 -13.83 9.13
N TYR A 357 3.46 -12.80 9.79
CA TYR A 357 4.07 -12.90 11.11
C TYR A 357 3.83 -11.65 11.94
N ARG A 358 3.96 -11.78 13.26
CA ARG A 358 4.00 -10.64 14.19
C ARG A 358 5.03 -10.87 15.28
N VAL A 359 5.46 -9.77 15.89
CA VAL A 359 6.44 -9.78 16.98
C VAL A 359 5.74 -9.48 18.30
N GLY A 360 6.14 -10.18 19.35
CA GLY A 360 5.65 -10.00 20.71
C GLY A 360 6.79 -9.84 21.71
N LEU A 361 6.54 -9.07 22.77
CA LEU A 361 7.39 -8.98 23.96
C LEU A 361 6.71 -9.71 25.09
N CYS A 362 7.39 -10.69 25.71
CA CYS A 362 6.75 -11.59 26.67
C CYS A 362 7.55 -11.71 27.98
N THR A 363 6.84 -11.93 29.10
CA THR A 363 7.43 -11.93 30.45
C THR A 363 7.88 -13.32 30.92
N GLY A 364 7.11 -14.37 30.64
CA GLY A 364 7.42 -15.76 31.00
C GLY A 364 7.47 -16.69 29.77
N GLU A 365 7.67 -18.00 29.96
CA GLU A 365 7.79 -19.00 28.88
C GLU A 365 6.47 -19.30 28.13
N ASP A 366 5.33 -19.01 28.74
CA ASP A 366 4.02 -19.06 28.10
C ASP A 366 3.77 -17.76 27.30
N ASN A 367 3.25 -17.92 26.08
CA ASN A 367 2.90 -16.81 25.20
C ASN A 367 1.61 -16.07 25.63
N SER A 368 0.97 -16.49 26.72
CA SER A 368 -0.23 -15.85 27.28
C SER A 368 0.00 -14.44 27.79
N LEU A 369 1.22 -14.11 28.23
CA LEU A 369 1.62 -12.79 28.74
C LEU A 369 2.58 -12.10 27.79
N CYS A 370 2.08 -11.82 26.58
CA CYS A 370 2.81 -11.11 25.54
C CYS A 370 2.08 -9.83 25.13
N SER A 371 2.83 -8.75 25.00
CA SER A 371 2.39 -7.57 24.24
C SER A 371 2.71 -7.79 22.78
N TRP A 372 1.72 -7.77 21.89
CA TRP A 372 1.89 -8.10 20.46
C TRP A 372 1.77 -6.87 19.57
N ALA A 373 2.67 -6.75 18.60
CA ALA A 373 2.51 -5.85 17.47
C ALA A 373 1.49 -6.42 16.45
N GLY A 374 1.10 -5.58 15.48
CA GLY A 374 0.24 -5.98 14.37
C GLY A 374 0.86 -7.06 13.47
N TYR A 375 0.02 -7.76 12.70
CA TYR A 375 0.49 -8.72 11.70
C TYR A 375 1.08 -8.02 10.49
N ARG A 376 2.17 -8.58 10.00
CA ARG A 376 2.80 -8.23 8.73
C ARG A 376 2.70 -9.39 7.76
N GLN A 377 2.16 -9.12 6.57
CA GLN A 377 2.03 -10.11 5.52
C GLN A 377 3.38 -10.38 4.85
N LEU A 378 3.63 -11.64 4.50
CA LEU A 378 4.84 -12.08 3.84
C LEU A 378 4.56 -12.35 2.37
N ARG A 379 5.28 -11.63 1.51
CA ARG A 379 5.31 -11.89 0.09
C ARG A 379 6.47 -12.82 -0.21
N THR A 380 6.16 -14.10 -0.25
CA THR A 380 7.15 -15.17 -0.37
C THR A 380 7.53 -15.43 -1.82
N TYR A 381 8.80 -15.74 -2.07
CA TYR A 381 9.31 -15.97 -3.43
C TYR A 381 10.45 -16.98 -3.42
N LEU A 382 10.73 -17.62 -4.55
CA LEU A 382 11.91 -18.48 -4.68
C LEU A 382 13.02 -17.71 -5.40
N ILE A 383 14.22 -17.69 -4.81
CA ILE A 383 15.38 -17.02 -5.41
C ILE A 383 15.62 -17.58 -6.81
N GLY A 384 15.72 -16.68 -7.80
CA GLY A 384 15.94 -17.04 -9.20
C GLY A 384 14.69 -17.50 -9.96
N LYS A 385 13.50 -17.50 -9.34
CA LYS A 385 12.22 -17.67 -10.05
C LYS A 385 11.38 -16.42 -9.91
N GLN A 386 10.81 -15.99 -11.03
CA GLN A 386 9.91 -14.85 -11.05
C GLN A 386 8.60 -15.18 -10.34
N GLY A 387 8.13 -14.26 -9.52
CA GLY A 387 6.78 -14.27 -8.97
C GLY A 387 6.69 -14.72 -7.51
N VAL A 388 5.50 -14.56 -6.95
CA VAL A 388 5.21 -15.01 -5.58
C VAL A 388 5.09 -16.51 -5.59
N THR A 389 5.70 -17.16 -4.62
CA THR A 389 5.64 -18.62 -4.44
C THR A 389 5.37 -18.93 -2.99
N ASN A 390 4.27 -19.62 -2.72
CA ASN A 390 3.93 -20.07 -1.37
C ASN A 390 4.87 -21.19 -0.93
N GLY A 391 5.20 -21.23 0.36
CA GLY A 391 6.00 -22.30 0.94
C GLY A 391 5.89 -22.37 2.46
N THR A 392 6.33 -23.50 3.02
CA THR A 392 6.19 -23.82 4.46
C THR A 392 7.20 -23.13 5.37
N THR A 393 8.24 -22.53 4.78
CA THR A 393 9.38 -21.94 5.49
C THR A 393 9.95 -20.75 4.73
N VAL A 394 10.38 -19.73 5.47
CA VAL A 394 10.96 -18.50 4.92
C VAL A 394 12.33 -18.20 5.53
N ASN A 395 13.14 -17.44 4.82
CA ASN A 395 14.38 -16.89 5.34
C ASN A 395 14.37 -15.35 5.22
N LEU A 396 13.77 -14.67 6.19
CA LEU A 396 13.81 -13.22 6.30
C LEU A 396 15.12 -12.78 6.94
N ASN A 397 16.17 -12.68 6.12
CA ASN A 397 17.52 -12.30 6.56
C ASN A 397 17.62 -10.88 7.15
N MET A 398 16.65 -10.02 6.88
CA MET A 398 16.41 -8.77 7.59
C MET A 398 15.01 -8.27 7.27
N ASP A 399 14.22 -8.00 8.30
CA ASP A 399 13.14 -7.05 8.23
C ASP A 399 13.74 -5.63 8.30
N HIS A 400 13.60 -4.90 7.20
CA HIS A 400 14.18 -3.58 7.03
C HIS A 400 13.37 -2.45 7.68
N ASP A 401 12.19 -2.74 8.21
CA ASP A 401 11.40 -1.78 8.96
C ASP A 401 11.42 -2.10 10.46
N ASN A 402 11.32 -1.06 11.29
CA ASN A 402 11.39 -1.18 12.74
C ASN A 402 10.05 -1.63 13.32
N TRP A 403 10.08 -2.62 14.21
CA TRP A 403 8.93 -3.09 14.96
C TRP A 403 8.64 -2.18 16.14
N ARG A 404 7.38 -1.79 16.31
CA ARG A 404 6.91 -0.93 17.39
C ARG A 404 5.56 -1.38 17.94
N TRP A 405 5.27 -0.93 19.16
CA TRP A 405 4.05 -1.21 19.90
C TRP A 405 3.39 0.15 20.17
N ASP A 406 2.11 0.25 19.80
CA ASP A 406 1.29 1.44 20.08
C ASP A 406 0.58 1.30 21.43
#